data_AF-A0A0E4BLS8-F1
#
_entry.id   AF-A0A0E4BLS8-F1
#
_cell.length_a   1.000
_cell.length_b   1.000
_cell.length_c   1.000
_cell.angle_alpha   90.00
_cell.angle_beta   90.00
_cell.angle_gamma   90.00
#
_symmetry.space_group_name_H-M   'P 1'
#
loop_
_entity.id
_entity.type
_entity.pdbx_description
1 polymer ?
#
loop_
_entity_poly.entity_id
_entity_poly.type
_entity_poly.pdbx_seq_one_letter_code
_entity_poly.pdbx_strand_id
1 'polypeptide(L)'
;MGRRGRRKGYCLYKMGCKGPTTYNACSTVRWNGGVSFPIQSGHGCIGCSEDGFWDKGSFYDRLTNIKQFGIEKNADQIGMVAAGAVGAAVAAHAAVTAVKRLATKREDADHNS
;
A
#
# COMPACT_ATOMS: atom_id res chain seq x y z
N MET A 1 7.96 6.01 8.45
CA MET A 1 6.78 5.36 9.09
C MET A 1 6.29 6.25 10.22
N GLY A 2 4.99 6.60 10.25
CA GLY A 2 4.43 7.41 11.35
C GLY A 2 4.10 6.60 12.61
N ARG A 3 3.88 7.28 13.75
CA ARG A 3 3.56 6.65 15.07
C ARG A 3 2.44 5.61 15.02
N ARG A 4 1.42 5.84 14.18
CA ARG A 4 0.27 4.93 13.99
C ARG A 4 0.68 3.59 13.37
N GLY A 5 1.63 3.59 12.43
CA GLY A 5 2.13 2.36 11.81
C GLY A 5 2.92 1.47 12.79
N ARG A 6 3.71 2.09 13.67
CA ARG A 6 4.47 1.37 14.72
C ARG A 6 3.54 0.70 15.74
N ARG A 7 2.45 1.37 16.15
CA ARG A 7 1.48 0.84 17.12
C ARG A 7 0.65 -0.33 16.59
N LYS A 8 0.42 -0.39 15.28
CA LYS A 8 -0.36 -1.46 14.63
C LYS A 8 0.50 -2.65 14.18
N GLY A 9 1.79 -2.70 14.54
CA GLY A 9 2.67 -3.81 14.17
C GLY A 9 2.90 -3.95 12.66
N TYR A 10 2.74 -2.88 11.89
CA TYR A 10 2.96 -2.92 10.44
C TYR A 10 4.43 -3.18 10.08
N CYS A 11 4.66 -3.80 8.93
CA CYS A 11 5.98 -4.20 8.46
C CYS A 11 7.01 -3.06 8.54
N LEU A 12 8.13 -3.31 9.22
CA LEU A 12 9.24 -2.36 9.40
C LEU A 12 10.19 -2.27 8.19
N TYR A 13 9.85 -2.90 7.05
CA TYR A 13 10.65 -2.89 5.83
C TYR A 13 11.00 -1.47 5.35
N LYS A 14 10.02 -0.55 5.39
CA LYS A 14 10.23 0.86 4.99
C LYS A 14 11.15 1.63 5.94
N MET A 15 11.52 1.04 7.08
CA MET A 15 12.41 1.60 8.09
C MET A 15 13.79 0.92 8.11
N GLY A 16 14.10 0.12 7.07
CA GLY A 16 15.42 -0.48 6.90
C GLY A 16 15.58 -1.91 7.43
N CYS A 17 14.48 -2.56 7.84
CA CYS A 17 14.53 -3.95 8.30
C CYS A 17 15.18 -4.88 7.25
N LYS A 18 16.31 -5.47 7.61
CA LYS A 18 17.09 -6.43 6.81
C LYS A 18 16.65 -7.88 6.98
N GLY A 19 15.59 -8.13 7.76
CA GLY A 19 15.08 -9.47 8.08
C GLY A 19 14.84 -10.38 6.86
N PRO A 20 14.40 -9.88 5.70
CA PRO A 20 14.23 -10.73 4.52
C PRO A 20 15.52 -11.23 3.86
N THR A 21 16.67 -10.63 4.19
CA THR A 21 18.00 -11.03 3.71
C THR A 21 18.87 -11.50 4.88
N THR A 22 18.26 -11.97 5.97
CA THR A 22 18.96 -12.40 7.19
C THR A 22 18.44 -13.76 7.63
N TYR A 23 19.29 -14.76 7.63
CA TYR A 23 18.97 -16.10 8.07
C TYR A 23 19.25 -16.23 9.57
N ASN A 24 18.18 -16.28 10.37
CA ASN A 24 18.24 -16.53 11.82
C ASN A 24 16.88 -17.03 12.35
N ALA A 25 16.87 -17.67 13.51
CA ALA A 25 15.67 -18.16 14.19
C ALA A 25 14.97 -17.08 15.06
N CYS A 26 15.37 -15.81 14.95
CA CYS A 26 14.84 -14.73 15.79
C CYS A 26 13.31 -14.52 15.65
N SER A 27 12.74 -14.79 14.48
CA SER A 27 11.29 -14.65 14.26
C SER A 27 10.47 -15.85 14.73
N THR A 28 11.10 -17.02 14.89
CA THR A 28 10.45 -18.28 15.25
C THR A 28 10.70 -18.65 16.71
N VAL A 29 11.96 -18.79 17.10
CA VAL A 29 12.39 -19.12 18.48
C VAL A 29 12.35 -17.89 19.39
N ARG A 30 12.57 -16.70 18.80
CA ARG A 30 12.68 -15.42 19.53
C ARG A 30 13.84 -15.44 20.55
N TRP A 31 13.95 -14.36 21.31
CA TRP A 31 14.97 -14.17 22.35
C TRP A 31 14.35 -14.29 23.75
N ASN A 32 15.19 -14.66 24.72
CA ASN A 32 14.84 -14.75 26.14
C ASN A 32 13.66 -15.72 26.41
N GLY A 33 13.74 -16.95 25.89
CA GLY A 33 12.71 -17.97 26.12
C GLY A 33 11.38 -17.66 25.43
N GLY A 34 11.39 -16.99 24.27
CA GLY A 34 10.18 -16.70 23.50
C GLY A 34 9.58 -15.31 23.74
N VAL A 35 10.18 -14.49 24.60
CA VAL A 35 9.63 -13.20 25.06
C VAL A 35 9.51 -12.19 23.91
N SER A 36 10.58 -11.96 23.16
CA SER A 36 10.56 -10.96 22.09
C SER A 36 11.71 -11.14 21.10
N PHE A 37 11.72 -10.35 20.03
CA PHE A 37 12.83 -10.21 19.10
C PHE A 37 12.82 -8.77 18.52
N PRO A 38 13.87 -8.32 17.80
CA PRO A 38 14.01 -6.92 17.40
C PRO A 38 12.78 -6.32 16.70
N ILE A 39 12.19 -7.06 15.75
CA ILE A 39 11.02 -6.59 14.96
C ILE A 39 9.78 -6.45 15.86
N GLN A 40 9.55 -7.40 16.76
CA GLN A 40 8.45 -7.33 17.73
C GLN A 40 8.62 -6.17 18.72
N SER A 41 9.87 -5.81 19.03
CA SER A 41 10.20 -4.67 19.89
C SER A 41 10.15 -3.31 19.15
N GLY A 42 9.79 -3.31 17.86
CA GLY A 42 9.64 -2.10 17.06
C GLY A 42 10.91 -1.60 16.39
N HIS A 43 11.98 -2.39 16.38
CA HIS A 43 13.22 -2.10 15.65
C HIS A 43 13.38 -3.04 14.44
N GLY A 44 13.85 -2.52 13.32
CA GLY A 44 14.14 -3.37 12.15
C GLY A 44 15.23 -4.40 12.48
N CYS A 45 15.19 -5.56 11.85
CA CYS A 45 16.36 -6.45 11.90
C CYS A 45 17.55 -5.74 11.24
N ILE A 46 18.71 -5.75 11.90
CA ILE A 46 19.96 -5.16 11.38
C ILE A 46 20.80 -6.13 10.56
N GLY A 47 20.49 -7.42 10.61
CA GLY A 47 21.20 -8.45 9.86
C GLY A 47 22.45 -9.00 10.55
N CYS A 48 22.53 -9.00 11.88
CA CYS A 48 23.73 -9.38 12.63
C CYS A 48 24.25 -10.81 12.41
N SER A 49 23.45 -11.71 11.83
CA SER A 49 23.88 -13.07 11.48
C SER A 49 24.37 -13.22 10.04
N GLU A 50 24.38 -12.14 9.27
CA GLU A 50 24.88 -12.12 7.90
C GLU A 50 26.31 -11.61 7.83
N ASP A 51 27.08 -12.16 6.90
CA ASP A 51 28.46 -11.72 6.68
C ASP A 51 28.52 -10.25 6.24
N GLY A 52 29.49 -9.51 6.76
CA GLY A 52 29.71 -8.09 6.45
C GLY A 52 28.52 -7.16 6.77
N PHE A 53 27.64 -7.50 7.71
CA PHE A 53 26.40 -6.75 7.92
C PHE A 53 26.61 -5.27 8.29
N TRP A 54 27.74 -4.92 8.92
CA TRP A 54 28.12 -3.55 9.24
C TRP A 54 28.37 -2.69 7.98
N ASP A 55 28.78 -3.32 6.88
CA ASP A 55 29.14 -2.64 5.62
C ASP A 55 28.01 -2.69 4.58
N LYS A 56 26.84 -3.28 4.90
CA LYS A 56 25.66 -3.38 4.01
C LYS A 56 24.81 -2.10 3.96
N GLY A 57 25.43 -0.94 4.18
CA GLY A 57 24.80 0.39 4.22
C GLY A 57 24.05 0.68 5.53
N SER A 58 23.31 1.80 5.58
CA SER A 58 22.62 2.20 6.82
C SER A 58 21.55 1.18 7.23
N PHE A 59 21.45 0.93 8.53
CA PHE A 59 20.41 0.08 9.13
C PHE A 59 18.99 0.59 8.90
N TYR A 60 18.85 1.87 8.55
CA TYR A 60 17.55 2.50 8.30
C TYR A 60 17.21 2.62 6.81
N ASP A 61 18.15 2.27 5.93
CA ASP A 61 17.93 2.29 4.49
C ASP A 61 17.16 1.04 4.05
N ARG A 62 16.13 1.28 3.24
CA ARG A 62 15.32 0.20 2.67
C ARG A 62 16.20 -0.69 1.80
N LEU A 63 16.09 -2.00 1.96
CA LEU A 63 16.60 -2.94 0.96
C LEU A 63 15.93 -2.62 -0.38
N THR A 64 16.70 -2.30 -1.40
CA THR A 64 16.16 -1.88 -2.71
C THR A 64 15.61 -3.04 -3.54
N ASN A 65 15.90 -4.29 -3.13
CA ASN A 65 15.61 -5.48 -3.91
C ASN A 65 14.80 -6.54 -3.12
N ILE A 66 13.54 -6.23 -2.78
CA ILE A 66 12.59 -7.22 -2.28
C ILE A 66 11.27 -7.12 -3.03
N LYS A 67 10.98 -8.13 -3.84
CA LYS A 67 9.75 -8.25 -4.65
C LYS A 67 8.51 -8.76 -3.87
N GLN A 68 8.63 -9.01 -2.56
CA GLN A 68 7.64 -9.74 -1.75
C GLN A 68 6.29 -9.02 -1.55
N PHE A 69 6.19 -7.70 -1.69
CA PHE A 69 4.97 -6.92 -1.35
C PHE A 69 4.04 -6.60 -2.54
N GLY A 70 4.06 -7.41 -3.60
CA GLY A 70 3.40 -7.11 -4.87
C GLY A 70 1.88 -7.30 -4.93
N ILE A 71 1.28 -8.08 -4.02
CA ILE A 71 -0.13 -8.49 -4.16
C ILE A 71 -1.08 -7.34 -3.78
N GLU A 72 -0.86 -6.70 -2.64
CA GLU A 72 -1.72 -5.61 -2.14
C GLU A 72 -1.69 -4.39 -3.07
N LYS A 73 -0.50 -4.01 -3.55
CA LYS A 73 -0.35 -2.86 -4.46
C LYS A 73 -1.04 -3.09 -5.80
N ASN A 74 -0.96 -4.31 -6.33
CA ASN A 74 -1.65 -4.64 -7.58
C ASN A 74 -3.17 -4.59 -7.40
N ALA A 75 -3.70 -5.11 -6.30
CA ALA A 75 -5.14 -5.08 -6.01
C ALA A 75 -5.67 -3.65 -5.86
N ASP A 76 -4.99 -2.79 -5.09
CA ASP A 76 -5.36 -1.38 -4.91
C ASP A 76 -5.36 -0.61 -6.24
N GLN A 77 -4.35 -0.84 -7.08
CA GLN A 77 -4.24 -0.18 -8.38
C GLN A 77 -5.35 -0.60 -9.33
N ILE A 78 -5.64 -1.91 -9.44
CA ILE A 78 -6.72 -2.43 -10.27
C ILE A 78 -8.08 -1.90 -9.77
N GLY A 79 -8.30 -1.91 -8.46
CA GLY A 79 -9.53 -1.39 -7.84
C GLY A 79 -9.75 0.09 -8.13
N MET A 80 -8.71 0.91 -8.01
CA MET A 80 -8.77 2.34 -8.30
C MET A 80 -9.08 2.62 -9.77
N VAL A 81 -8.44 1.91 -10.70
CA VAL A 81 -8.70 2.08 -12.14
C VAL A 81 -10.13 1.69 -12.48
N ALA A 82 -10.61 0.55 -11.98
CA ALA A 82 -11.97 0.08 -12.20
C ALA A 82 -13.02 1.07 -11.65
N ALA A 83 -12.84 1.52 -10.41
CA ALA A 83 -13.75 2.50 -9.79
C ALA A 83 -13.75 3.84 -10.54
N GLY A 84 -12.59 4.32 -10.98
CA GLY A 84 -12.47 5.54 -11.76
C GLY A 84 -13.19 5.44 -13.11
N ALA A 85 -13.03 4.32 -13.82
CA ALA A 85 -13.69 4.10 -15.11
C ALA A 85 -15.22 4.07 -14.98
N VAL A 86 -15.74 3.33 -14.00
CA VAL A 86 -17.19 3.25 -13.74
C VAL A 86 -17.73 4.62 -13.33
N GLY A 87 -17.06 5.32 -12.43
CA GLY A 87 -17.47 6.66 -11.98
C GLY A 87 -17.55 7.66 -13.13
N ALA A 88 -16.55 7.68 -14.02
CA ALA A 88 -16.53 8.56 -15.18
C ALA A 88 -17.66 8.24 -16.17
N ALA A 89 -17.91 6.95 -16.43
CA ALA A 89 -18.99 6.52 -17.32
C ALA A 89 -20.37 6.95 -16.81
N VAL A 90 -20.63 6.77 -15.51
CA VAL A 90 -21.90 7.17 -14.88
C VAL A 90 -22.09 8.69 -14.95
N ALA A 91 -21.04 9.47 -14.65
CA ALA A 91 -21.11 10.93 -14.70
C ALA A 91 -21.38 11.45 -16.12
N ALA A 92 -20.69 10.90 -17.13
CA ALA A 92 -20.90 11.24 -18.53
C ALA A 92 -22.32 10.90 -18.99
N HIS A 93 -22.83 9.72 -18.63
CA HIS A 93 -24.18 9.31 -18.97
C HIS A 93 -25.23 10.27 -18.38
N ALA A 94 -25.11 10.59 -17.09
CA ALA A 94 -26.03 11.51 -16.43
C ALA A 94 -26.04 12.92 -17.05
N ALA A 95 -24.86 13.46 -17.40
CA ALA A 95 -24.75 14.76 -18.04
C ALA A 95 -25.43 14.79 -19.41
N VAL A 96 -25.19 13.78 -20.25
CA VAL A 96 -25.83 13.67 -21.58
C VAL A 96 -27.35 13.52 -21.43
N THR A 97 -27.83 12.71 -20.49
CA THR A 97 -29.26 12.55 -20.24
C THR A 97 -29.92 13.86 -19.81
N ALA A 98 -29.27 14.64 -18.94
CA ALA A 98 -29.79 15.93 -18.48
C ALA A 98 -29.88 16.94 -19.64
N VAL A 99 -28.81 17.06 -20.44
CA VAL A 99 -28.80 17.95 -21.61
C VAL A 99 -29.89 17.55 -22.61
N LYS A 100 -30.01 16.26 -22.93
CA LYS A 100 -31.03 15.77 -23.86
C LYS A 100 -32.46 16.06 -23.37
N ARG A 101 -32.74 15.84 -22.07
CA ARG A 101 -34.05 16.15 -21.47
C ARG A 101 -34.39 17.63 -21.55
N LEU A 102 -33.40 18.51 -21.34
CA LEU A 102 -33.61 19.97 -21.44
C LEU A 102 -33.83 20.42 -22.89
N ALA A 103 -33.11 19.82 -23.85
CA ALA A 103 -33.31 20.09 -25.27
C ALA A 103 -34.72 19.70 -25.73
N THR A 104 -35.15 18.47 -25.45
CA THR A 104 -36.50 17.99 -25.83
C THR A 104 -37.62 18.80 -25.19
N LYS A 105 -37.50 19.16 -23.89
CA LYS A 105 -38.50 20.00 -23.22
C LYS A 105 -38.62 21.41 -23.84
N ARG A 106 -37.52 21.97 -24.37
CA ARG A 106 -37.52 23.26 -25.06
C ARG A 106 -38.14 23.16 -26.45
N GLU A 107 -37.87 22.06 -27.18
CA GLU A 107 -38.50 21.77 -28.47
C GLU A 107 -40.03 21.62 -28.33
N ASP A 108 -40.50 20.92 -27.30
CA ASP A 108 -41.93 20.74 -27.01
C ASP A 108 -42.64 22.06 -26.65
N ALA A 109 -41.95 22.98 -25.96
CA ALA A 109 -42.50 24.29 -25.58
C ALA A 109 -42.61 25.27 -26.76
N ASP A 110 -41.69 25.18 -27.72
CA ASP A 110 -41.65 25.99 -28.94
C ASP A 110 -42.74 25.56 -29.95
N HIS A 111 -43.03 24.25 -30.05
CA HIS A 111 -44.07 23.71 -30.93
C HIS A 111 -45.52 23.92 -30.43
N ASN A 112 -45.72 24.42 -29.21
CA ASN A 112 -47.03 24.63 -28.59
C ASN A 112 -47.35 26.13 -28.35
N SER A 113 -46.62 27.04 -29.01
CA SER A 113 -46.89 28.50 -29.02
C SER A 113 -47.35 28.97 -30.39
#